data_AF-A0A2H0JA52-F1
#
_entry.id   AF-A0A2H0JA52-F1
#
_cell.length_a   1.000
_cell.length_b   1.000
_cell.length_c   1.000
_cell.angle_alpha   90.00
_cell.angle_beta   90.00
_cell.angle_gamma   90.00
#
_symmetry.space_group_name_H-M   'P 1'
#
loop_
_entity.id
_entity.type
_entity.pdbx_description
1 polymer ?
#
loop_
_entity_poly.entity_id
_entity_poly.type
_entity_poly.pdbx_seq_one_letter_code
_entity_poly.pdbx_strand_id
1 'polypeptide(L)'
;MPLAFKPELTADNYLADELARSTRHEFVDGQVYAMAGAGDAQPFFKQHPCLVVEVLSPSTESIDRSEKMLAYRTVPSLRDYLLISQEQRRVELYRRGVDGGWASAVVAEAGDVALECVQANLTLEDIYEDVKLVQNVPLALTWLA
;
A
#
# COMPACT_ATOMS: atom_id res chain seq x y z
N MET A 1 28.56 -15.92 4.24
CA MET A 1 28.57 -15.06 5.45
C MET A 1 27.31 -15.38 6.24
N PRO A 2 27.37 -15.59 7.57
CA PRO A 2 26.16 -15.84 8.34
C PRO A 2 25.35 -14.54 8.42
N LEU A 3 24.03 -14.69 8.28
CA LEU A 3 23.02 -13.63 8.25
C LEU A 3 22.97 -12.93 9.61
N ALA A 4 23.07 -11.60 9.63
CA ALA A 4 22.90 -10.81 10.84
C ALA A 4 21.40 -10.68 11.16
N PHE A 5 20.94 -11.46 12.14
CA PHE A 5 19.65 -11.29 12.80
C PHE A 5 19.61 -9.91 13.48
N LYS A 6 18.65 -9.05 13.10
CA LYS A 6 18.37 -7.80 13.84
C LYS A 6 17.36 -8.11 14.97
N PRO A 7 17.48 -7.44 16.13
CA PRO A 7 16.66 -7.71 17.31
C PRO A 7 15.18 -7.50 17.01
N GLU A 8 14.32 -8.22 17.73
CA GLU A 8 12.86 -8.09 17.66
C GLU A 8 12.45 -6.62 17.76
N LEU A 9 12.02 -6.04 16.64
CA LEU A 9 11.55 -4.68 16.55
C LEU A 9 10.04 -4.71 16.85
N THR A 10 9.55 -3.84 17.73
CA THR A 10 8.10 -3.69 17.94
C THR A 10 7.53 -2.77 16.86
N ALA A 11 6.23 -2.92 16.57
CA ALA A 11 5.54 -2.06 15.59
C ALA A 11 5.66 -0.57 15.94
N ASP A 12 5.55 -0.21 17.22
CA ASP A 12 5.66 1.18 17.68
C ASP A 12 7.05 1.78 17.44
N ASN A 13 8.11 1.01 17.73
CA ASN A 13 9.48 1.44 17.50
C ASN A 13 9.79 1.53 16.00
N TYR A 14 9.23 0.63 15.20
CA TYR A 14 9.32 0.68 13.76
C TYR A 14 8.67 1.96 13.19
N LEU A 15 7.45 2.26 13.61
CA LEU A 15 6.70 3.43 13.14
C LEU A 15 7.41 4.74 13.51
N ALA A 16 7.96 4.84 14.72
CA ALA A 16 8.72 6.01 15.17
C ALA A 16 9.96 6.27 14.29
N ASP A 17 10.70 5.20 13.94
CA ASP A 17 11.89 5.28 13.08
C ASP A 17 11.55 5.52 11.60
N GLU A 18 10.43 4.98 11.13
CA GLU A 18 9.99 5.07 9.73
C GLU A 18 9.52 6.48 9.35
N LEU A 19 8.90 7.21 10.30
CA LEU A 19 8.48 8.60 10.11
C LEU A 19 9.63 9.56 9.78
N ALA A 20 10.87 9.19 10.12
CA ALA A 20 12.07 9.99 9.87
C ALA A 20 12.82 9.61 8.58
N ARG A 21 12.37 8.58 7.84
CA ARG A 21 13.13 8.00 6.72
C ARG A 21 12.58 8.40 5.36
N SER A 22 13.49 8.63 4.43
CA SER A 22 13.18 8.87 3.02
C SER A 22 12.89 7.58 2.22
N THR A 23 13.20 6.42 2.80
CA THR A 23 13.02 5.11 2.18
C THR A 23 12.02 4.32 3.01
N ARG A 24 11.02 3.75 2.34
CA ARG A 24 9.94 3.02 3.01
C ARG A 24 10.25 1.53 3.18
N HIS A 25 9.83 0.98 4.31
CA HIS A 25 10.00 -0.42 4.68
C HIS A 25 8.62 -1.06 4.95
N GLU A 26 8.54 -2.38 4.97
CA GLU A 26 7.38 -3.18 5.35
C GLU A 26 7.73 -3.93 6.65
N PHE A 27 6.83 -3.97 7.63
CA PHE A 27 7.02 -4.69 8.88
C PHE A 27 6.12 -5.93 8.91
N VAL A 28 6.71 -7.13 8.99
CA VAL A 28 5.97 -8.42 8.99
C VAL A 28 6.57 -9.33 10.06
N ASP A 29 5.73 -9.84 10.97
CA ASP A 29 6.11 -10.80 12.02
C ASP A 29 7.34 -10.38 12.87
N GLY A 30 7.43 -9.11 13.26
CA GLY A 30 8.56 -8.60 14.05
C GLY A 30 9.80 -8.24 13.23
N GLN A 31 9.73 -8.33 11.89
CA GLN A 31 10.86 -8.12 10.99
C GLN A 31 10.60 -6.99 10.01
N VAL A 32 11.67 -6.27 9.65
CA VAL A 32 11.64 -5.16 8.69
C VAL A 32 12.16 -5.62 7.33
N TYR A 33 11.34 -5.43 6.32
CA TYR A 33 11.58 -5.67 4.89
C TYR A 33 11.65 -4.31 4.21
N ALA A 34 12.41 -4.16 3.14
CA ALA A 34 12.42 -2.90 2.40
C ALA A 34 11.41 -2.96 1.26
N MET A 35 10.64 -1.89 1.06
CA MET A 35 9.71 -1.81 -0.07
C MET A 35 10.53 -1.61 -1.36
N ALA A 36 10.21 -2.37 -2.40
CA ALA A 36 10.94 -2.29 -3.66
C ALA A 36 10.78 -0.89 -4.30
N GLY A 37 11.84 -0.09 -4.19
CA GLY A 37 11.97 1.24 -4.77
C GLY A 37 13.40 1.75 -4.58
N ALA A 38 14.20 1.61 -5.63
CA ALA A 38 15.61 2.02 -5.79
C ALA A 38 16.68 1.17 -5.05
N GLY A 39 17.20 0.15 -5.77
CA GLY A 39 18.53 -0.43 -5.54
C GLY A 39 18.53 -1.95 -5.35
N ASP A 40 19.18 -2.68 -6.27
CA ASP A 40 19.30 -4.15 -6.35
C ASP A 40 20.09 -4.82 -5.20
N ALA A 41 20.17 -4.20 -4.03
CA ALA A 41 21.06 -4.60 -2.93
C ALA A 41 20.32 -4.86 -1.60
N GLN A 42 19.09 -5.37 -1.64
CA GLN A 42 18.29 -5.61 -0.43
C GLN A 42 18.00 -7.11 -0.19
N PRO A 43 18.37 -7.66 0.97
CA PRO A 43 18.42 -9.11 1.22
C PRO A 43 17.05 -9.78 1.50
N PHE A 44 15.94 -9.04 1.51
CA PHE A 44 14.64 -9.57 1.89
C PHE A 44 13.56 -9.16 0.88
N PHE A 45 13.24 -10.07 -0.06
CA PHE A 45 12.17 -9.91 -1.03
C PHE A 45 11.17 -11.06 -0.91
N LYS A 46 9.86 -10.77 -0.98
CA LYS A 46 8.83 -11.80 -1.07
C LYS A 46 8.80 -12.31 -2.51
N GLN A 47 9.02 -13.61 -2.71
CA GLN A 47 9.13 -14.21 -4.05
C GLN A 47 7.76 -14.45 -4.70
N HIS A 48 6.74 -14.70 -3.89
CA HIS A 48 5.40 -15.06 -4.36
C HIS A 48 4.30 -14.30 -3.62
N PRO A 49 4.32 -12.95 -3.64
CA PRO A 49 3.27 -12.16 -3.01
C PRO A 49 1.97 -12.38 -3.76
N CYS A 50 0.89 -12.61 -3.03
CA CYS A 50 -0.44 -12.73 -3.61
C CYS A 50 -1.29 -11.46 -3.42
N LEU A 51 -0.86 -10.58 -2.52
CA LEU A 51 -1.37 -9.24 -2.30
C LEU A 51 -0.19 -8.27 -2.25
N VAL A 52 -0.33 -7.11 -2.88
CA VAL A 52 0.55 -5.95 -2.66
C VAL A 52 -0.35 -4.76 -2.33
N VAL A 53 0.04 -4.01 -1.29
CA VAL A 53 -0.67 -2.81 -0.83
C VAL A 53 0.24 -1.60 -0.98
N GLU A 54 -0.25 -0.54 -1.60
CA GLU A 54 0.48 0.71 -1.75
C GLU A 54 -0.33 1.87 -1.17
N VAL A 55 0.27 2.60 -0.23
CA VAL A 55 -0.30 3.84 0.30
C VAL A 55 0.21 5.00 -0.55
N LEU A 56 -0.67 5.52 -1.39
CA LEU A 56 -0.37 6.54 -2.39
C LEU A 56 0.11 7.82 -1.74
N SER A 57 1.10 8.48 -2.34
CA SER A 57 1.53 9.83 -1.98
C SER A 57 1.54 10.77 -3.18
N PRO A 58 1.40 12.09 -2.97
CA PRO A 58 1.39 13.05 -4.08
C PRO A 58 2.62 12.95 -5.00
N SER A 59 3.78 12.56 -4.44
CA SER A 59 5.04 12.45 -5.19
C SER A 59 5.22 11.16 -5.96
N THR A 60 4.48 10.08 -5.63
CA THR A 60 4.69 8.74 -6.21
C THR A 60 3.44 8.10 -6.79
N GLU A 61 2.25 8.69 -6.58
CA GLU A 61 0.97 8.15 -7.02
C GLU A 61 0.93 7.81 -8.52
N SER A 62 1.46 8.69 -9.37
CA SER A 62 1.50 8.46 -10.82
C SER A 62 2.30 7.19 -11.18
N ILE A 63 3.39 6.95 -10.45
CA ILE A 63 4.28 5.80 -10.63
C ILE A 63 3.60 4.53 -10.10
N ASP A 64 2.99 4.60 -8.91
CA ASP A 64 2.28 3.48 -8.29
C ASP A 64 1.11 3.01 -9.16
N ARG A 65 0.35 3.95 -9.74
CA ARG A 65 -0.76 3.66 -10.66
C ARG A 65 -0.34 3.16 -12.04
N SER A 66 0.90 3.40 -12.44
CA SER A 66 1.39 3.13 -13.79
C SER A 66 2.47 2.06 -13.80
N GLU A 67 3.74 2.46 -13.72
CA GLU A 67 4.90 1.60 -13.96
C GLU A 67 4.98 0.43 -12.97
N LYS A 68 4.82 0.73 -11.67
CA LYS A 68 4.86 -0.32 -10.64
C LYS A 68 3.73 -1.30 -10.81
N MET A 69 2.51 -0.81 -11.05
CA MET A 69 1.38 -1.67 -11.29
C MET A 69 1.64 -2.60 -12.48
N LEU A 70 2.13 -2.07 -13.61
CA LEU A 70 2.46 -2.89 -14.78
C LEU A 70 3.53 -3.95 -14.45
N ALA A 71 4.57 -3.57 -13.69
CA ALA A 71 5.61 -4.50 -13.27
C ALA A 71 5.05 -5.60 -12.34
N TYR A 72 4.31 -5.24 -11.30
CA TYR A 72 3.74 -6.20 -10.35
C TYR A 72 2.71 -7.12 -10.99
N ARG A 73 1.93 -6.64 -11.96
CA ARG A 73 1.01 -7.49 -12.72
C ARG A 73 1.72 -8.63 -13.46
N THR A 74 3.03 -8.55 -13.72
CA THR A 74 3.80 -9.67 -14.30
C THR A 74 4.08 -10.80 -13.31
N VAL A 75 3.97 -10.56 -12.00
CA VAL A 75 4.20 -11.56 -10.96
C VAL A 75 3.07 -12.61 -11.00
N PRO A 76 3.35 -13.90 -11.27
CA PRO A 76 2.30 -14.91 -11.50
C PRO A 76 1.46 -15.23 -10.26
N SER A 77 2.04 -15.04 -9.07
CA SER A 77 1.37 -15.31 -7.78
C SER A 77 0.47 -14.16 -7.34
N LEU A 78 0.64 -12.95 -7.90
CA LEU A 78 -0.12 -11.78 -7.48
C LEU A 78 -1.57 -11.89 -7.91
N ARG A 79 -2.48 -11.76 -6.94
CA ARG A 79 -3.93 -11.84 -7.13
C ARG A 79 -4.61 -10.51 -6.89
N ASP A 80 -4.21 -9.81 -5.83
CA ASP A 80 -4.80 -8.55 -5.42
C ASP A 80 -3.73 -7.43 -5.38
N TYR A 81 -4.09 -6.25 -5.88
CA TYR A 81 -3.27 -5.04 -5.79
C TYR A 81 -4.13 -3.91 -5.24
N LEU A 82 -3.81 -3.46 -4.02
CA LEU A 82 -4.60 -2.50 -3.26
C LEU A 82 -3.90 -1.15 -3.22
N LEU A 83 -4.56 -0.09 -3.66
CA LEU A 83 -4.09 1.28 -3.51
C LEU A 83 -4.92 1.99 -2.45
N ILE A 84 -4.26 2.67 -1.52
CA ILE A 84 -4.91 3.44 -0.44
C ILE A 84 -4.52 4.90 -0.61
N SER A 85 -5.50 5.78 -0.81
CA SER A 85 -5.25 7.23 -0.86
C SER A 85 -5.01 7.78 0.53
N GLN A 86 -4.01 8.66 0.67
CA GLN A 86 -3.79 9.45 1.88
C GLN A 86 -4.42 10.86 1.83
N GLU A 87 -4.94 11.27 0.66
CA GLU A 87 -5.58 12.59 0.48
C GLU A 87 -7.10 12.50 0.61
N GLN A 88 -7.67 11.34 0.28
CA GLN A 88 -9.10 11.07 0.31
C GLN A 88 -9.35 9.72 0.98
N ARG A 89 -10.54 9.54 1.57
CA ARG A 89 -10.98 8.26 2.14
C ARG A 89 -11.36 7.36 0.97
N ARG A 90 -10.36 6.78 0.31
CA ARG A 90 -10.55 6.07 -0.95
C ARG A 90 -9.54 4.95 -1.10
N VAL A 91 -10.06 3.76 -1.34
CA VAL A 91 -9.29 2.54 -1.59
C VAL A 91 -9.66 1.98 -2.96
N GLU A 92 -8.66 1.48 -3.70
CA GLU A 92 -8.85 0.86 -5.00
C GLU A 92 -8.24 -0.54 -5.02
N LEU A 93 -9.08 -1.54 -5.27
CA LEU A 93 -8.66 -2.93 -5.35
C LEU A 93 -8.71 -3.40 -6.80
N TYR A 94 -7.56 -3.78 -7.35
CA TYR A 94 -7.46 -4.49 -8.61
C TYR A 94 -7.29 -5.98 -8.35
N ARG A 95 -8.05 -6.80 -9.07
CA ARG A 95 -8.00 -8.25 -8.94
C ARG A 95 -7.64 -8.92 -10.25
N ARG A 96 -6.76 -9.91 -10.17
CA ARG A 96 -6.44 -10.83 -11.27
C ARG A 96 -7.51 -11.90 -11.37
N GLY A 97 -8.19 -11.96 -12.51
CA GLY A 97 -9.16 -12.99 -12.85
C GLY A 97 -8.52 -14.37 -13.04
N VAL A 98 -9.38 -15.38 -13.11
CA VAL A 98 -8.97 -16.78 -13.36
C VAL A 98 -8.33 -16.99 -14.73
N ASP A 99 -8.65 -16.12 -15.69
CA ASP A 99 -8.07 -16.04 -17.03
C ASP A 99 -6.69 -15.35 -17.07
N GLY A 100 -6.25 -14.81 -15.93
CA GLY A 100 -5.02 -14.04 -15.80
C GLY A 100 -5.15 -12.58 -16.27
N GLY A 101 -6.35 -12.15 -16.68
CA GLY A 101 -6.66 -10.75 -16.92
C GLY A 101 -6.77 -9.97 -15.61
N TRP A 102 -6.64 -8.65 -15.68
CA TRP A 102 -6.85 -7.77 -14.53
C TRP A 102 -8.14 -6.99 -14.73
N ALA A 103 -9.06 -7.09 -13.75
CA ALA A 103 -10.28 -6.31 -13.76
C ALA A 103 -9.99 -4.82 -13.48
N SER A 104 -10.93 -3.96 -13.88
CA SER A 104 -10.97 -2.58 -13.40
C SER A 104 -11.06 -2.55 -11.87
N ALA A 105 -10.52 -1.50 -11.26
CA ALA A 105 -10.53 -1.37 -9.81
C ALA A 105 -11.97 -1.34 -9.27
N VAL A 106 -12.19 -2.08 -8.19
CA VAL A 106 -13.29 -1.79 -7.26
C VAL A 106 -12.85 -0.61 -6.40
N VAL A 107 -13.64 0.45 -6.40
CA VAL A 107 -13.38 1.67 -5.65
C VAL A 107 -14.30 1.70 -4.44
N ALA A 108 -13.73 1.84 -3.25
CA ALA A 108 -14.46 1.97 -2.00
C ALA A 108 -14.13 3.30 -1.32
N GLU A 109 -15.15 4.01 -0.86
CA GLU A 109 -15.05 5.25 -0.06
C GLU A 109 -15.67 5.09 1.35
N ALA A 110 -16.41 4.00 1.56
CA ALA A 110 -16.91 3.54 2.86
C ALA A 110 -17.11 2.00 2.83
N GLY A 111 -17.32 1.40 4.00
CA GLY A 111 -17.61 -0.03 4.13
C GLY A 111 -16.34 -0.88 4.10
N ASP A 112 -16.45 -2.07 3.52
CA ASP A 112 -15.42 -3.10 3.58
C ASP A 112 -14.83 -3.50 2.22
N VAL A 113 -13.58 -3.94 2.26
CA VAL A 113 -12.82 -4.46 1.12
C VAL A 113 -12.40 -5.89 1.43
N ALA A 114 -13.00 -6.84 0.72
CA ALA A 114 -12.69 -8.26 0.83
C ALA A 114 -11.39 -8.59 0.08
N LEU A 115 -10.38 -9.04 0.83
CA LEU A 115 -9.09 -9.50 0.32
C LEU A 115 -9.09 -11.03 0.24
N GLU A 116 -9.58 -11.56 -0.87
CA GLU A 116 -9.77 -13.00 -1.06
C GLU A 116 -8.47 -13.78 -0.90
N CYS A 117 -7.34 -13.24 -1.38
CA CYS A 117 -6.10 -14.01 -1.36
C CYS A 117 -5.58 -14.30 0.06
N VAL A 118 -5.73 -13.34 0.96
CA VAL A 118 -5.28 -13.46 2.36
C VAL A 118 -6.42 -13.81 3.31
N GLN A 119 -7.62 -14.10 2.77
CA GLN A 119 -8.82 -14.46 3.52
C GLN A 119 -9.15 -13.45 4.63
N ALA A 120 -9.03 -12.17 4.30
CA ALA A 120 -9.26 -11.06 5.23
C ALA A 120 -10.32 -10.11 4.69
N ASN A 121 -10.94 -9.37 5.60
CA ASN A 121 -11.80 -8.25 5.27
C ASN A 121 -11.27 -7.01 5.99
N LEU A 122 -11.04 -5.93 5.26
CA LEU A 122 -10.60 -4.67 5.84
C LEU A 122 -11.74 -3.65 5.76
N THR A 123 -12.10 -3.05 6.88
CA THR A 123 -13.02 -1.91 6.86
C THR A 123 -12.25 -0.62 6.58
N LEU A 124 -12.88 0.33 5.89
CA LEU A 124 -12.28 1.65 5.72
C LEU A 124 -12.22 2.39 7.06
N GLU A 125 -13.05 2.03 8.04
CA GLU A 125 -12.95 2.50 9.41
C GLU A 125 -11.61 2.12 10.03
N ASP A 126 -11.21 0.85 9.93
CA ASP A 126 -9.93 0.37 10.46
C ASP A 126 -8.74 0.96 9.68
N ILE A 127 -8.83 1.04 8.35
CA ILE A 127 -7.75 1.60 7.51
C ILE A 127 -7.45 3.07 7.85
N TYR A 128 -8.47 3.82 8.25
CA TYR A 128 -8.39 5.27 8.46
C TYR A 128 -8.64 5.70 9.91
N GLU A 129 -8.61 4.78 10.89
CA GLU A 129 -9.00 5.01 12.29
C GLU A 129 -8.34 6.26 12.91
N ASP A 130 -7.07 6.50 12.57
CA ASP A 130 -6.26 7.63 13.07
C ASP A 130 -5.77 8.59 11.96
N VAL A 131 -6.35 8.52 10.76
CA VAL A 131 -5.91 9.33 9.62
C VAL A 131 -6.69 10.64 9.54
N LYS A 132 -5.99 11.76 9.71
CA LYS A 132 -6.55 13.10 9.47
C LYS A 132 -6.45 13.45 7.99
N LEU A 133 -7.51 13.16 7.24
CA LEU A 133 -7.61 13.57 5.85
C LEU A 133 -7.82 15.09 5.77
N VAL A 134 -6.96 15.78 5.02
CA VAL A 134 -7.12 17.21 4.76
C VAL A 134 -8.32 17.36 3.83
N GLN A 135 -9.42 17.92 4.33
CA GLN A 135 -10.55 18.24 3.46
C GLN A 135 -10.11 19.35 2.51
N ASN A 136 -9.93 19.00 1.24
CA ASN A 136 -9.86 20.00 0.18
C ASN A 136 -11.27 20.59 0.02
N VAL A 137 -11.54 21.66 0.76
CA VAL A 137 -12.74 22.49 0.50
C VAL A 137 -12.54 23.07 -0.90
N PRO A 138 -13.46 22.83 -1.85
CA PRO A 138 -13.36 23.44 -3.17
C PRO A 138 -13.25 24.95 -3.00
N LEU A 139 -12.32 25.60 -3.73
CA LEU A 139 -12.24 27.07 -3.84
C LEU A 139 -13.44 27.67 -4.62
N ALA A 140 -14.62 27.10 -4.46
CA ALA A 140 -15.86 27.64 -4.96
C ALA A 140 -16.63 28.20 -3.75
N LEU A 141 -16.74 29.54 -3.74
CA LEU A 141 -17.54 30.41 -2.84
C LEU A 141 -16.74 31.33 -1.89
N THR A 142 -15.76 32.05 -2.42
CA THR A 142 -15.42 33.40 -1.92
C THR A 142 -15.33 34.40 -3.08
N TRP A 143 -16.44 34.57 -3.80
CA TRP A 143 -16.74 35.80 -4.53
C TRP A 143 -18.22 36.08 -4.29
N LEU A 144 -18.51 37.15 -3.51
CA LEU A 144 -19.80 37.70 -3.07
C LEU A 144 -20.08 37.58 -1.56
N ALA A 145 -19.46 38.47 -0.78
CA ALA A 145 -20.14 39.31 0.23
C ALA A 145 -19.23 40.50 0.56
#